data_AF-A0ABD0LS23-F1
#
_entry.id   AF-A0ABD0LS23-F1
#
_cell.length_a   1.000
_cell.length_b   1.000
_cell.length_c   1.000
_cell.angle_alpha   90.00
_cell.angle_beta   90.00
_cell.angle_gamma   90.00
#
_symmetry.space_group_name_H-M   'P 1'
#
loop_
_entity.id
_entity.type
_entity.pdbx_description
1 polymer ?
#
loop_
_entity_poly.entity_id
_entity_poly.type
_entity_poly.pdbx_seq_one_letter_code
_entity_poly.pdbx_strand_id
1 'polypeptide(L)'
;MRREITAEFVPLGKERLLLSIDVVANRDKVQYYNAPALAQAMDIVNVMAYDFYGPWEPFLGHHSPLFLSKHDRHDPARNFYSQNQAIVMWERAGVPTKKLVLGFAAYGRSFLMSSLDLNKPGDAYTGQAAAAAPYTGENGIYAYYEVCMKPSKPGWTEVFMQESRVPYVYGRDHRNNQLVWICYDNVESFTEKVTQQCWSAKKSLLSTTPDLVG
;
A
#
# COMPACT_ATOMS: atom_id res chain seq x y z
N MET A 1 21.64 17.61 7.44
CA MET A 1 21.71 16.93 6.12
C MET A 1 21.40 17.88 4.97
N ARG A 2 20.14 18.33 4.76
CA ARG A 2 19.78 19.23 3.64
C ARG A 2 20.69 20.46 3.51
N ARG A 3 20.96 21.15 4.62
CA ARG A 3 21.88 22.31 4.66
C ARG A 3 23.27 21.95 4.13
N GLU A 4 23.85 20.86 4.62
CA GLU A 4 25.20 20.42 4.24
C GLU A 4 25.28 20.02 2.76
N ILE A 5 24.29 19.27 2.26
CA ILE A 5 24.18 18.92 0.84
C ILE A 5 24.13 20.18 -0.05
N THR A 6 23.35 21.19 0.35
CA THR A 6 23.31 22.45 -0.40
C THR A 6 24.66 23.17 -0.34
N ALA A 7 25.28 23.26 0.84
CA ALA A 7 26.53 23.97 1.04
C ALA A 7 27.71 23.34 0.30
N GLU A 8 27.72 22.02 0.12
CA GLU A 8 28.77 21.31 -0.60
C GLU A 8 28.66 21.47 -2.12
N PHE A 9 27.45 21.31 -2.69
CA PHE A 9 27.29 21.19 -4.15
C PHE A 9 27.04 22.53 -4.86
N VAL A 10 26.29 23.45 -4.23
CA VAL A 10 25.91 24.73 -4.86
C VAL A 10 27.13 25.62 -5.18
N PRO A 11 28.12 25.82 -4.28
CA PRO A 11 29.29 26.63 -4.59
C PRO A 11 30.16 26.05 -5.72
N LEU A 12 30.08 24.74 -5.96
CA LEU A 12 30.80 24.05 -7.03
C LEU A 12 30.08 24.14 -8.38
N GLY A 13 28.93 24.83 -8.45
CA GLY A 13 28.09 24.89 -9.66
C GLY A 13 27.47 23.54 -10.04
N LYS A 14 27.41 22.58 -9.11
CA LYS A 14 26.85 21.25 -9.33
C LYS A 14 25.41 21.19 -8.84
N GLU A 15 24.61 20.35 -9.49
CA GLU A 15 23.31 19.97 -8.93
C GLU A 15 23.53 19.28 -7.58
N ARG A 16 22.71 19.66 -6.59
CA ARG A 16 22.74 19.05 -5.27
C ARG A 16 22.13 17.66 -5.31
N LEU A 17 22.59 16.77 -4.42
CA LEU A 17 21.95 15.47 -4.24
C LEU A 17 20.49 15.61 -3.80
N LEU A 18 19.66 14.68 -4.27
CA LEU A 18 18.28 14.54 -3.82
C LEU A 18 18.25 13.92 -2.43
N LEU A 19 17.30 14.37 -1.61
CA LEU A 19 17.03 13.80 -0.30
C LEU A 19 15.61 13.26 -0.24
N SER A 20 15.47 11.97 0.04
CA SER A 20 14.18 11.30 0.20
C SER A 20 14.02 10.67 1.58
N ILE A 21 12.78 10.40 1.95
CA ILE A 21 12.42 9.67 3.17
C ILE A 21 11.24 8.74 2.89
N ASP A 22 11.29 7.54 3.47
CA ASP A 22 10.14 6.63 3.53
C ASP A 22 9.37 6.86 4.82
N VAL A 23 8.06 7.06 4.71
CA VAL A 23 7.18 7.38 5.83
C VAL A 23 6.02 6.40 5.94
N VAL A 24 5.52 6.22 7.15
CA VAL A 24 4.45 5.28 7.47
C VAL A 24 3.10 5.70 6.90
N ALA A 25 2.23 4.72 6.63
CA ALA A 25 0.84 4.94 6.26
C ALA A 25 -0.14 4.86 7.45
N ASN A 26 0.36 4.63 8.67
CA ASN A 26 -0.46 4.45 9.86
C ASN A 26 -0.84 5.81 10.47
N ARG A 27 -2.15 6.06 10.60
CA ARG A 27 -2.69 7.30 11.17
C ARG A 27 -2.09 7.65 12.51
N ASP A 28 -2.02 6.69 13.42
CA ASP A 28 -1.62 6.96 14.80
C ASP A 28 -0.12 7.23 14.94
N LYS A 29 0.66 7.05 13.86
CA LYS A 29 2.10 7.31 13.83
C LYS A 29 2.47 8.64 13.18
N VAL A 30 1.59 9.27 12.40
CA VAL A 30 1.91 10.53 11.69
C VAL A 30 2.27 11.67 12.66
N GLN A 31 1.67 11.67 13.85
CA GLN A 31 1.92 12.65 14.91
C GLN A 31 3.36 12.67 15.44
N TYR A 32 4.14 11.59 15.22
CA TYR A 32 5.54 11.53 15.61
C TYR A 32 6.47 12.20 14.60
N TYR A 33 5.94 12.68 13.47
CA TYR A 33 6.70 13.38 12.44
C TYR A 33 6.37 14.87 12.48
N ASN A 34 7.41 15.71 12.44
CA ASN A 34 7.24 17.12 12.09
C ASN A 34 7.08 17.24 10.57
N ALA A 35 5.87 16.97 10.08
CA ALA A 35 5.54 16.95 8.66
C ALA A 35 5.88 18.27 7.93
N PRO A 36 5.62 19.48 8.48
CA PRO A 36 6.08 20.73 7.87
C PRO A 36 7.60 20.83 7.72
N ALA A 37 8.37 20.40 8.74
CA ALA A 37 9.83 20.41 8.65
C ALA A 37 10.34 19.39 7.61
N LEU A 38 9.71 18.20 7.52
CA LEU A 38 10.01 17.23 6.48
C LEU A 38 9.71 17.79 5.09
N ALA A 39 8.56 18.43 4.92
CA ALA A 39 8.15 19.06 3.68
C ALA A 39 9.16 20.12 3.21
N GLN A 40 9.83 20.82 4.12
CA GLN A 40 10.87 21.78 3.77
C GLN A 40 12.20 21.10 3.41
N ALA A 41 12.60 20.08 4.16
CA ALA A 41 13.92 19.47 4.04
C ALA A 41 14.02 18.45 2.88
N MET A 42 12.96 17.68 2.64
CA MET A 42 12.94 16.55 1.70
C MET A 42 12.55 16.99 0.29
N ASP A 43 13.11 16.32 -0.71
CA ASP A 43 12.67 16.44 -2.10
C ASP A 43 11.52 15.48 -2.40
N ILE A 44 11.60 14.26 -1.86
CA ILE A 44 10.65 13.18 -2.09
C ILE A 44 10.26 12.57 -0.74
N VAL A 45 8.97 12.33 -0.55
CA VAL A 45 8.42 11.64 0.62
C VAL A 45 7.64 10.44 0.11
N ASN A 46 8.24 9.26 0.24
CA ASN A 46 7.63 7.99 -0.18
C ASN A 46 6.72 7.48 0.93
N VAL A 47 5.42 7.40 0.69
CA VAL A 47 4.46 6.86 1.66
C VAL A 47 4.39 5.35 1.48
N MET A 48 4.84 4.58 2.48
CA MET A 48 4.80 3.12 2.52
C MET A 48 3.36 2.62 2.72
N ALA A 49 2.51 2.82 1.71
CA ALA A 49 1.08 2.56 1.73
C ALA A 49 0.77 1.09 1.37
N TYR A 50 1.33 0.19 2.15
CA TYR A 50 1.18 -1.26 2.08
C TYR A 50 1.40 -1.83 3.48
N ASP A 51 1.20 -3.15 3.64
CA ASP A 51 1.21 -3.81 4.95
C ASP A 51 0.15 -3.31 5.94
N PHE A 52 -0.99 -2.87 5.42
CA PHE A 52 -2.17 -2.58 6.24
C PHE A 52 -2.74 -3.86 6.88
N TYR A 53 -2.62 -4.99 6.19
CA TYR A 53 -3.07 -6.31 6.63
C TYR A 53 -1.97 -7.34 6.42
N GLY A 54 -1.96 -8.36 7.28
CA GLY A 54 -1.09 -9.51 7.18
C GLY A 54 -1.43 -10.54 8.25
N PRO A 55 -0.64 -11.61 8.40
CA PRO A 55 -0.90 -12.69 9.37
C PRO A 55 -0.83 -12.29 10.84
N TRP A 56 -0.60 -11.01 11.15
CA TRP A 56 -0.74 -10.44 12.48
C TRP A 56 -2.18 -9.96 12.79
N GLU A 57 -3.03 -9.87 11.76
CA GLU A 57 -4.45 -9.53 11.91
C GLU A 57 -5.29 -10.78 12.24
N PRO A 58 -6.45 -10.62 12.88
CA PRO A 58 -7.29 -11.75 13.28
C PRO A 58 -8.16 -12.33 12.14
N PHE A 59 -8.20 -11.67 10.99
CA PHE A 59 -8.99 -12.07 9.82
C PHE A 59 -8.28 -11.73 8.52
N LEU A 60 -8.77 -12.32 7.42
CA LEU A 60 -8.26 -12.07 6.07
C LEU A 60 -8.47 -10.60 5.67
N GLY A 61 -7.46 -10.00 5.06
CA GLY A 61 -7.54 -8.62 4.57
C GLY A 61 -6.46 -8.31 3.54
N HIS A 62 -6.70 -7.29 2.73
CA HIS A 62 -5.78 -6.91 1.67
C HIS A 62 -4.68 -5.99 2.21
N HIS A 63 -3.41 -6.25 1.91
CA HIS A 63 -2.32 -5.47 2.53
C HIS A 63 -2.10 -4.07 1.92
N SER A 64 -2.60 -3.82 0.70
CA SER A 64 -2.39 -2.55 -0.03
C SER A 64 -3.64 -1.99 -0.75
N PRO A 65 -4.86 -2.02 -0.18
CA PRO A 65 -6.07 -1.59 -0.87
C PRO A 65 -6.02 -0.10 -1.25
N LEU A 66 -6.47 0.24 -2.46
CA LEU A 66 -6.53 1.63 -2.91
C LEU A 66 -7.58 2.43 -2.10
N PHE A 67 -8.75 1.83 -1.90
CA PHE A 67 -9.85 2.38 -1.11
C PHE A 67 -10.31 1.40 -0.03
N LEU A 68 -10.90 1.96 1.03
CA LEU A 68 -11.47 1.18 2.13
C LEU A 68 -12.57 0.24 1.64
N SER A 69 -12.56 -0.99 2.14
CA SER A 69 -13.70 -1.90 2.00
C SER A 69 -14.90 -1.38 2.83
N LYS A 70 -16.11 -1.89 2.55
CA LYS A 70 -17.28 -1.67 3.42
C LYS A 70 -17.02 -2.04 4.88
N HIS A 71 -16.30 -3.15 5.12
CA HIS A 71 -15.96 -3.60 6.46
C HIS A 71 -15.11 -2.54 7.19
N ASP A 72 -14.02 -2.10 6.55
CA ASP A 72 -13.07 -1.18 7.17
C ASP A 72 -13.65 0.21 7.40
N ARG A 73 -14.58 0.65 6.54
CA ARG A 73 -15.19 1.98 6.66
C ARG A 73 -15.90 2.19 8.01
N HIS A 74 -16.41 1.12 8.60
CA HIS A 74 -17.15 1.16 9.87
C HIS A 74 -16.33 0.67 11.06
N ASP A 75 -15.07 0.26 10.85
CA ASP A 75 -14.14 -0.17 11.90
C ASP A 75 -13.23 1.00 12.31
N PRO A 76 -13.37 1.58 13.51
CA PRO A 76 -12.54 2.70 13.95
C PRO A 76 -11.03 2.40 13.98
N ALA A 77 -10.64 1.13 14.14
CA ALA A 77 -9.25 0.70 14.15
C ALA A 77 -8.66 0.58 12.73
N ARG A 78 -9.51 0.46 11.70
CA ARG A 78 -9.09 0.14 10.33
C ARG A 78 -9.65 1.07 9.26
N ASN A 79 -10.45 2.08 9.64
CA ASN A 79 -11.02 3.08 8.73
C ASN A 79 -10.00 4.03 8.06
N PHE A 80 -8.71 3.73 8.17
CA PHE A 80 -7.60 4.39 7.50
C PHE A 80 -6.70 3.42 6.73
N TYR A 81 -7.02 2.12 6.69
CA TYR A 81 -6.25 1.08 6.02
C TYR A 81 -6.48 1.10 4.51
N SER A 82 -6.13 2.20 3.86
CA SER A 82 -6.08 2.30 2.41
C SER A 82 -5.07 3.33 1.95
N GLN A 83 -4.56 3.13 0.73
CA GLN A 83 -3.58 4.00 0.11
C GLN A 83 -4.08 5.44 -0.02
N ASN A 84 -5.34 5.63 -0.41
CA ASN A 84 -5.94 6.95 -0.51
C ASN A 84 -5.96 7.68 0.84
N GLN A 85 -6.33 7.00 1.93
CA GLN A 85 -6.34 7.60 3.27
C GLN A 85 -4.92 7.98 3.74
N ALA A 86 -3.92 7.14 3.44
CA ALA A 86 -2.53 7.42 3.77
C ALA A 86 -2.00 8.70 3.09
N ILE A 87 -2.31 8.91 1.81
CA ILE A 87 -1.91 10.13 1.09
C ILE A 87 -2.62 11.36 1.67
N VAL A 88 -3.95 11.30 1.81
CA VAL A 88 -4.75 12.41 2.37
C VAL A 88 -4.28 12.81 3.77
N MET A 89 -3.87 11.83 4.58
CA MET A 89 -3.33 12.07 5.92
C MET A 89 -2.04 12.90 5.86
N TRP A 90 -1.08 12.54 5.00
CA TRP A 90 0.19 13.28 4.87
C TRP A 90 0.00 14.67 4.26
N GLU A 91 -0.92 14.82 3.33
CA GLU A 91 -1.32 16.14 2.81
C GLU A 91 -1.85 17.02 3.93
N ARG A 92 -2.78 16.50 4.76
CA ARG A 92 -3.35 17.22 5.91
C ARG A 92 -2.32 17.53 6.98
N ALA A 93 -1.28 16.70 7.12
CA ALA A 93 -0.16 16.95 8.02
C ALA A 93 0.78 18.07 7.51
N GLY A 94 0.60 18.56 6.27
CA GLY A 94 1.34 19.68 5.71
C GLY A 94 2.43 19.31 4.72
N VAL A 95 2.46 18.06 4.22
CA VAL A 95 3.36 17.69 3.12
C VAL A 95 2.69 18.02 1.78
N PRO A 96 3.30 18.87 0.93
CA PRO A 96 2.73 19.18 -0.38
C PRO A 96 2.55 17.92 -1.24
N THR A 97 1.39 17.76 -1.87
CA THR A 97 1.05 16.62 -2.75
C THR A 97 2.15 16.30 -3.76
N LYS A 98 2.75 17.32 -4.37
CA LYS A 98 3.83 17.17 -5.37
C LYS A 98 5.13 16.53 -4.84
N LYS A 99 5.30 16.45 -3.52
CA LYS A 99 6.43 15.76 -2.87
C LYS A 99 6.08 14.34 -2.41
N LEU A 100 4.79 14.01 -2.36
CA LEU A 100 4.32 12.69 -1.93
C LEU A 100 4.38 11.71 -3.09
N VAL A 101 5.01 10.56 -2.86
CA VAL A 101 5.04 9.42 -3.77
C VAL A 101 4.30 8.27 -3.11
N LEU A 102 3.27 7.75 -3.78
CA LEU A 102 2.53 6.59 -3.30
C LEU A 102 3.37 5.32 -3.47
N GLY A 103 3.55 4.55 -2.40
CA GLY A 103 4.22 3.26 -2.42
C GLY A 103 3.36 2.17 -3.07
N PHE A 104 3.97 1.38 -3.96
CA PHE A 104 3.37 0.22 -4.61
C PHE A 104 4.09 -1.05 -4.15
N ALA A 105 3.33 -2.07 -3.77
CA ALA A 105 3.89 -3.35 -3.35
C ALA A 105 3.89 -4.34 -4.52
N ALA A 106 5.09 -4.73 -4.99
CA ALA A 106 5.27 -5.80 -5.98
C ALA A 106 5.34 -7.19 -5.32
N TYR A 107 4.62 -7.37 -4.22
CA TYR A 107 4.51 -8.59 -3.43
C TYR A 107 3.12 -8.66 -2.82
N GLY A 108 2.78 -9.81 -2.24
CA GLY A 108 1.55 -10.05 -1.52
C GLY A 108 1.80 -10.60 -0.12
N ARG A 109 0.78 -10.49 0.74
CA ARG A 109 0.72 -11.12 2.06
C ARG A 109 -0.18 -12.35 1.99
N SER A 110 0.20 -13.42 2.69
CA SER A 110 -0.49 -14.70 2.61
C SER A 110 -0.85 -15.29 3.97
N PHE A 111 -2.00 -15.94 4.00
CA PHE A 111 -2.65 -16.48 5.19
C PHE A 111 -2.89 -17.98 4.98
N LEU A 112 -2.61 -18.77 6.01
CA LEU A 112 -2.95 -20.18 6.04
C LEU A 112 -4.45 -20.34 6.37
N MET A 113 -5.21 -20.87 5.43
CA MET A 113 -6.65 -21.05 5.57
C MET A 113 -6.99 -22.36 6.27
N SER A 114 -8.08 -22.38 7.03
CA SER A 114 -8.65 -23.59 7.61
C SER A 114 -9.63 -24.31 6.67
N SER A 115 -10.31 -23.57 5.80
CA SER A 115 -11.24 -24.06 4.78
C SER A 115 -11.23 -23.15 3.56
N LEU A 116 -11.50 -23.70 2.36
CA LEU A 116 -11.73 -22.90 1.15
C LEU A 116 -13.05 -22.13 1.19
N ASP A 117 -13.98 -22.46 2.08
CA ASP A 117 -15.25 -21.74 2.22
C ASP A 117 -15.10 -20.38 2.95
N LEU A 118 -14.03 -20.24 3.75
CA LEU A 118 -13.66 -19.01 4.47
C LEU A 118 -12.62 -18.22 3.66
N ASN A 119 -13.06 -17.71 2.50
CA ASN A 119 -12.18 -17.11 1.49
C ASN A 119 -12.37 -15.59 1.29
N LYS A 120 -13.26 -14.95 2.04
CA LYS A 120 -13.60 -13.54 1.85
C LYS A 120 -12.83 -12.67 2.85
N PRO A 121 -12.51 -11.42 2.50
CA PRO A 121 -12.02 -10.45 3.47
C PRO A 121 -12.95 -10.37 4.68
N GLY A 122 -12.39 -10.36 5.89
CA GLY A 122 -13.12 -10.44 7.16
C GLY A 122 -13.35 -11.86 7.69
N ASP A 123 -13.16 -12.90 6.87
CA ASP A 123 -13.25 -14.29 7.35
C ASP A 123 -12.07 -14.64 8.26
N ALA A 124 -12.33 -15.52 9.23
CA ALA A 124 -11.29 -16.08 10.08
C ALA A 124 -10.39 -17.06 9.31
N TYR A 125 -9.14 -17.18 9.76
CA TYR A 125 -8.16 -18.13 9.25
C TYR A 125 -7.46 -18.81 10.43
N THR A 126 -6.38 -19.57 10.18
CA THR A 126 -5.69 -20.33 11.24
C THR A 126 -4.89 -19.47 12.23
N GLY A 127 -4.74 -18.16 11.99
CA GLY A 127 -3.82 -17.30 12.75
C GLY A 127 -2.35 -17.44 12.33
N GLN A 128 -2.07 -18.20 11.26
CA GLN A 128 -0.72 -18.44 10.75
C GLN A 128 -0.53 -17.89 9.35
N ALA A 129 0.69 -17.43 9.08
CA ALA A 129 1.14 -17.14 7.72
C ALA A 129 1.20 -18.44 6.90
N ALA A 130 0.91 -18.36 5.60
CA ALA A 130 1.19 -19.49 4.72
C ALA A 130 2.72 -19.72 4.62
N ALA A 131 3.12 -20.95 4.33
CA ALA A 131 4.54 -21.27 4.24
C ALA A 131 5.20 -20.52 3.08
N ALA A 132 6.51 -20.32 3.21
CA ALA A 132 7.35 -19.59 2.28
C ALA A 132 7.15 -20.01 0.82
N ALA A 133 7.08 -19.02 -0.06
CA ALA A 133 7.17 -19.24 -1.49
C ALA A 133 8.62 -19.64 -1.87
N PRO A 134 8.82 -20.34 -3.00
CA PRO A 134 10.11 -20.98 -3.31
C PRO A 134 11.27 -19.99 -3.47
N TYR A 135 11.00 -18.74 -3.84
CA TYR A 135 12.02 -17.77 -4.17
C TYR A 135 12.15 -16.67 -3.13
N THR A 136 11.04 -16.16 -2.57
CA THR A 136 11.14 -15.19 -1.45
C THR A 136 11.69 -15.84 -0.20
N GLY A 137 11.39 -17.11 0.06
CA GLY A 137 11.90 -17.84 1.21
C GLY A 137 11.35 -17.37 2.57
N GLU A 138 10.35 -16.50 2.59
CA GLU A 138 9.75 -15.95 3.81
C GLU A 138 8.29 -16.36 3.96
N ASN A 139 7.93 -16.91 5.13
CA ASN A 139 6.55 -17.27 5.44
C ASN A 139 5.67 -16.01 5.38
N GLY A 140 4.51 -16.11 4.75
CA GLY A 140 3.58 -15.00 4.64
C GLY A 140 3.85 -14.04 3.49
N ILE A 141 4.97 -14.15 2.77
CA ILE A 141 5.31 -13.25 1.65
C ILE A 141 5.44 -14.01 0.33
N TYR A 142 4.76 -13.50 -0.69
CA TYR A 142 4.87 -13.99 -2.07
C TYR A 142 5.22 -12.81 -2.98
N ALA A 143 6.29 -12.89 -3.75
CA ALA A 143 6.56 -11.90 -4.79
C ALA A 143 5.51 -11.98 -5.90
N TYR A 144 5.28 -10.88 -6.64
CA TYR A 144 4.29 -10.87 -7.73
C TYR A 144 4.45 -12.05 -8.70
N TYR A 145 5.68 -12.37 -9.12
CA TYR A 145 5.95 -13.47 -10.05
C TYR A 145 5.66 -14.87 -9.47
N GLU A 146 5.57 -15.01 -8.13
CA GLU A 146 5.20 -16.26 -7.47
C GLU A 146 3.67 -16.45 -7.39
N VAL A 147 2.92 -15.36 -7.60
CA VAL A 147 1.45 -15.30 -7.54
C VAL A 147 0.80 -15.21 -8.91
N CYS A 148 1.35 -14.43 -9.84
CA CYS A 148 0.66 -14.02 -11.08
C CYS A 148 0.21 -15.17 -11.99
N MET A 149 0.90 -16.31 -11.93
CA MET A 149 0.52 -17.51 -12.70
C MET A 149 -0.42 -18.46 -11.95
N LYS A 150 -0.72 -18.21 -10.67
CA LYS A 150 -1.61 -19.07 -9.87
C LYS A 150 -3.05 -19.07 -10.42
N PRO A 151 -3.67 -17.93 -10.77
CA PRO A 151 -5.06 -17.93 -11.28
C PRO A 151 -5.27 -18.77 -12.54
N SER A 152 -4.24 -18.97 -13.36
CA SER A 152 -4.30 -19.83 -14.56
C SER A 152 -4.13 -21.33 -14.27
N LYS A 153 -3.85 -21.72 -13.01
CA LYS A 153 -3.64 -23.12 -12.62
C LYS A 153 -4.92 -23.71 -12.02
N PRO A 154 -5.21 -25.00 -12.25
CA PRO A 154 -6.35 -25.67 -11.62
C PRO A 154 -6.32 -25.54 -10.09
N GLY A 155 -7.49 -25.31 -9.49
CA GLY A 155 -7.64 -25.24 -8.02
C GLY A 155 -7.28 -23.89 -7.39
N TRP A 156 -7.00 -22.86 -8.20
CA TRP A 156 -6.85 -21.48 -7.76
C TRP A 156 -7.99 -20.61 -8.29
N THR A 157 -8.46 -19.72 -7.44
CA THR A 157 -9.49 -18.74 -7.76
C THR A 157 -8.96 -17.35 -7.43
N GLU A 158 -9.00 -16.45 -8.41
CA GLU A 158 -8.75 -15.03 -8.19
C GLU A 158 -10.08 -14.29 -8.03
N VAL A 159 -10.11 -13.33 -7.11
CA VAL A 159 -11.25 -12.44 -6.91
C VAL A 159 -10.75 -11.01 -6.86
N PHE A 160 -11.32 -10.15 -7.71
CA PHE A 160 -11.03 -8.73 -7.70
C PHE A 160 -12.00 -7.99 -6.75
N MET A 161 -11.46 -7.35 -5.71
CA MET A 161 -12.24 -6.55 -4.76
C MET A 161 -12.60 -5.19 -5.39
N GLN A 162 -13.76 -5.12 -6.03
CA GLN A 162 -14.20 -3.94 -6.78
C GLN A 162 -14.16 -2.63 -5.99
N GLU A 163 -14.53 -2.66 -4.70
CA GLU A 163 -14.53 -1.47 -3.84
C GLU A 163 -13.11 -0.99 -3.52
N SER A 164 -12.19 -1.93 -3.27
CA SER A 164 -10.81 -1.64 -2.87
C SER A 164 -9.82 -1.56 -4.03
N ARG A 165 -10.26 -1.92 -5.25
CA ARG A 165 -9.49 -1.94 -6.51
C ARG A 165 -8.23 -2.80 -6.45
N VAL A 166 -8.34 -3.98 -5.83
CA VAL A 166 -7.21 -4.90 -5.62
C VAL A 166 -7.68 -6.36 -5.66
N PRO A 167 -6.86 -7.30 -6.15
CA PRO A 167 -7.20 -8.72 -6.17
C PRO A 167 -6.73 -9.48 -4.93
N TYR A 168 -7.29 -10.66 -4.74
CA TYR A 168 -6.64 -11.72 -3.98
C TYR A 168 -6.80 -13.03 -4.73
N VAL A 169 -5.93 -14.00 -4.45
CA VAL A 169 -6.07 -15.36 -4.96
C VAL A 169 -6.10 -16.33 -3.80
N TYR A 170 -6.90 -17.38 -3.90
CA TYR A 170 -6.91 -18.46 -2.92
C TYR A 170 -6.99 -19.82 -3.60
N GLY A 171 -6.50 -20.85 -2.91
CA GLY A 171 -6.44 -22.19 -3.46
C GLY A 171 -5.56 -23.12 -2.64
N ARG A 172 -5.23 -24.27 -3.22
CA ARG A 172 -4.33 -25.25 -2.60
C ARG A 172 -2.93 -25.11 -3.19
N ASP A 173 -1.94 -24.85 -2.34
CA ASP A 173 -0.55 -24.93 -2.74
C ASP A 173 -0.09 -26.38 -2.76
N HIS A 174 0.13 -26.92 -3.97
CA HIS A 174 0.52 -28.32 -4.17
C HIS A 174 1.91 -28.66 -3.63
N ARG A 175 2.76 -27.68 -3.33
CA ARG A 175 4.12 -27.92 -2.79
C ARG A 175 4.08 -28.47 -1.38
N ASN A 176 3.11 -28.05 -0.58
CA ASN A 176 3.01 -28.34 0.85
C ASN A 176 1.59 -28.72 1.29
N ASN A 177 0.65 -28.82 0.34
CA ASN A 177 -0.75 -29.16 0.54
C ASN A 177 -1.54 -28.16 1.43
N GLN A 178 -1.03 -26.93 1.63
CA GLN A 178 -1.72 -25.90 2.39
C GLN A 178 -2.85 -25.28 1.59
N LEU A 179 -3.94 -24.92 2.27
CA LEU A 179 -4.93 -23.98 1.75
C LEU A 179 -4.42 -22.57 2.01
N VAL A 180 -4.28 -21.77 0.96
CA VAL A 180 -3.60 -20.48 1.03
C VAL A 180 -4.50 -19.40 0.45
N TRP A 181 -4.57 -18.28 1.14
CA TRP A 181 -5.15 -17.03 0.65
C TRP A 181 -4.04 -16.00 0.53
N ILE A 182 -3.92 -15.32 -0.61
CA ILE A 182 -2.85 -14.36 -0.92
C ILE A 182 -3.48 -13.06 -1.42
N CYS A 183 -3.38 -11.98 -0.64
CA CYS A 183 -3.63 -10.64 -1.17
C CYS A 183 -2.39 -10.14 -1.86
N TYR A 184 -2.56 -9.52 -3.03
CA TYR A 184 -1.45 -9.05 -3.85
C TYR A 184 -1.94 -7.98 -4.82
N ASP A 185 -1.02 -7.30 -5.47
CA ASP A 185 -1.36 -6.42 -6.57
C ASP A 185 -1.09 -7.09 -7.93
N ASN A 186 -2.00 -6.90 -8.89
CA ASN A 186 -1.82 -7.31 -10.27
C ASN A 186 -1.75 -6.10 -11.22
N VAL A 187 -1.65 -6.36 -12.53
CA VAL A 187 -1.56 -5.29 -13.55
C VAL A 187 -2.79 -4.38 -13.51
N GLU A 188 -3.99 -4.94 -13.28
CA GLU A 188 -5.23 -4.18 -13.19
C GLU A 188 -5.22 -3.25 -11.96
N SER A 189 -4.88 -3.75 -10.77
CA SER A 189 -4.84 -2.92 -9.57
C SER A 189 -3.75 -1.86 -9.60
N PHE A 190 -2.58 -2.15 -10.17
CA PHE A 190 -1.54 -1.13 -10.41
C PHE A 190 -2.05 -0.04 -11.36
N THR A 191 -2.76 -0.42 -12.43
CA THR A 191 -3.34 0.54 -13.39
C THR A 191 -4.37 1.43 -12.73
N GLU A 192 -5.25 0.87 -11.90
CA GLU A 192 -6.24 1.62 -11.10
C GLU A 192 -5.54 2.61 -10.16
N LYS A 193 -4.53 2.15 -9.41
CA LYS A 193 -3.79 3.00 -8.46
C LYS A 193 -3.11 4.18 -9.15
N VAL A 194 -2.44 3.95 -10.28
CA VAL A 194 -1.81 5.03 -11.05
C VAL A 194 -2.85 6.03 -11.57
N THR A 195 -3.94 5.53 -12.17
CA THR A 195 -4.97 6.35 -12.81
C THR A 195 -5.71 7.23 -11.79
N GLN A 196 -6.12 6.64 -10.66
CA GLN A 196 -6.87 7.34 -9.63
C GLN A 196 -5.98 8.34 -8.85
N GLN A 197 -4.70 8.01 -8.62
CA GLN A 197 -3.74 8.93 -8.00
C GLN A 197 -3.58 10.21 -8.83
N CYS A 198 -3.45 10.08 -10.16
CA CYS A 198 -3.38 11.22 -11.06
C CYS A 198 -4.64 12.09 -10.99
N TRP A 199 -5.81 11.48 -10.82
CA TRP A 199 -7.07 12.22 -10.69
C TRP A 199 -7.14 13.02 -9.37
N SER A 200 -6.79 12.40 -8.24
CA SER A 200 -6.74 13.08 -6.94
C SER A 200 -5.74 14.24 -6.92
N ALA A 201 -4.56 14.06 -7.53
CA ALA A 201 -3.55 15.13 -7.66
C ALA A 201 -4.07 16.31 -8.50
N LYS A 202 -4.80 16.05 -9.60
CA LYS A 202 -5.43 17.09 -10.43
C LYS A 202 -6.51 17.85 -9.67
N LYS A 203 -7.34 17.16 -8.89
CA LYS A 203 -8.40 17.81 -8.09
C LYS A 203 -7.83 18.73 -7.01
N SER A 204 -6.75 18.30 -6.34
CA SER A 204 -6.03 19.11 -5.34
C SER A 204 -5.48 20.41 -5.96
N LEU A 205 -4.85 20.32 -7.14
CA LEU A 205 -4.36 21.50 -7.88
C LEU A 205 -5.50 22.47 -8.26
N LEU A 206 -6.65 21.94 -8.71
CA LEU A 206 -7.81 22.76 -9.09
C LEU A 206 -8.53 23.40 -7.89
N SER A 207 -8.44 22.83 -6.69
CA SER A 207 -9.01 23.42 -5.47
C SER A 207 -8.14 24.51 -4.83
N THR A 208 -6.96 24.79 -5.39
CA THR A 208 -6.01 25.80 -4.87
C THR A 208 -5.92 27.07 -5.70
N THR A 209 -6.73 27.23 -6.74
CA THR A 209 -6.91 28.54 -7.39
C THR A 209 -7.78 29.42 -6.49
N PRO A 210 -7.27 30.57 -5.98
CA PRO A 210 -8.13 31.54 -5.29
C PRO A 210 -9.19 32.03 -6.27
N ASP A 211 -10.44 32.10 -5.82
CA ASP A 211 -11.51 32.79 -6.54
C ASP A 211 -11.09 34.25 -6.74
N LEU A 212 -10.55 34.56 -7.92
CA LEU A 212 -10.35 35.93 -8.40
C LEU A 212 -11.60 36.38 -9.14
N VAL A 213 -12.74 36.50 -8.46
CA VAL A 213 -13.84 37.38 -8.88
C VAL A 213 -14.66 37.77 -7.64
N GLY A 214 -14.73 39.07 -7.34
CA GLY A 214 -15.57 39.65 -6.30
C GLY A 214 -15.05 40.98 -5.81
#